data_AF-K0K3Q5-F1
#
_entry.id   AF-K0K3Q5-F1
#
_cell.length_a   1.000
_cell.length_b   1.000
_cell.length_c   1.000
_cell.angle_alpha   90.00
_cell.angle_beta   90.00
_cell.angle_gamma   90.00
#
_symmetry.space_group_name_H-M   'P 1'
#
loop_
_entity.id
_entity.type
_entity.pdbx_description
1 polymer ?
#
loop_
_entity_poly.entity_id
_entity_poly.type
_entity_poly.pdbx_seq_one_letter_code
_entity_poly.pdbx_strand_id
1 'polypeptide(L)'
;MLPSRSTLAAFAGLAALLATTVTATPATAATAPPDPGAASVEVRYHPGDEAPEHGPNSFVITVSKCPPAWYVEYKWGTKSDRVRGKCGDTMSFSVAPLGTTEYPLQWRTCSLMMWKKPPLPYYSCRPYKDAVVRTG
;
A
#
# COMPACT_ATOMS: atom_id res chain seq x y z
N MET A 1 63.39 16.78 -25.40
CA MET A 1 64.38 15.70 -25.19
C MET A 1 64.34 15.32 -23.71
N LEU A 2 63.96 14.07 -23.39
CA LEU A 2 64.15 13.43 -22.08
C LEU A 2 65.53 12.72 -22.05
N PRO A 3 66.13 12.48 -20.88
CA PRO A 3 66.03 11.16 -20.20
C PRO A 3 65.72 11.28 -18.68
N SER A 4 64.91 10.40 -18.06
CA SER A 4 65.26 9.08 -17.45
C SER A 4 66.24 9.17 -16.27
N ARG A 5 66.12 8.48 -15.13
CA ARG A 5 65.35 7.29 -14.72
C ARG A 5 65.36 7.14 -13.18
N SER A 6 64.20 6.79 -12.62
CA SER A 6 63.93 5.68 -11.70
C SER A 6 64.78 5.42 -10.43
N THR A 7 64.14 5.49 -9.25
CA THR A 7 64.22 4.47 -8.16
C THR A 7 62.99 4.66 -7.25
N LEU A 8 61.90 3.89 -7.38
CA LEU A 8 61.58 2.59 -6.75
C LEU A 8 61.67 2.53 -5.22
N ALA A 9 60.54 2.06 -4.66
CA ALA A 9 60.31 1.45 -3.34
C ALA A 9 60.09 2.41 -2.16
N ALA A 10 59.22 2.14 -1.19
CA ALA A 10 58.09 1.23 -0.99
C ALA A 10 57.56 1.51 0.43
N PHE A 11 56.39 0.97 0.75
CA PHE A 11 55.82 0.75 2.10
C PHE A 11 55.02 1.87 2.78
N ALA A 12 53.69 1.70 2.63
CA ALA A 12 52.75 1.36 3.71
C ALA A 12 52.47 2.36 4.84
N GLY A 13 51.18 2.68 4.97
CA GLY A 13 50.57 3.39 6.10
C GLY A 13 49.31 4.10 5.59
N LEU A 14 48.22 3.39 5.30
CA LEU A 14 47.18 2.90 6.23
C LEU A 14 46.48 4.03 7.01
N ALA A 15 45.14 3.96 6.98
CA ALA A 15 44.14 4.81 7.65
C ALA A 15 43.70 6.06 6.85
N ALA A 16 42.76 5.98 5.91
CA ALA A 16 41.33 5.67 6.08
C ALA A 16 40.65 6.66 7.07
N LEU A 17 40.26 7.82 6.54
CA LEU A 17 39.34 8.76 7.18
C LEU A 17 38.64 9.56 6.07
N LEU A 18 37.84 8.87 5.27
CA LEU A 18 36.96 9.50 4.29
C LEU A 18 35.64 8.74 4.21
N ALA A 19 34.58 9.54 4.25
CA ALA A 19 33.21 9.21 3.92
C ALA A 19 32.49 8.28 4.91
N THR A 20 32.06 8.86 6.03
CA THR A 20 30.78 8.48 6.64
C THR A 20 29.67 8.77 5.63
N THR A 21 29.39 7.78 4.80
CA THR A 21 28.14 7.67 4.06
C THR A 21 27.02 7.57 5.09
N VAL A 22 26.17 8.60 5.14
CA VAL A 22 24.88 8.52 5.81
C VAL A 22 24.05 7.50 5.02
N THR A 23 24.14 6.25 5.43
CA THR A 23 23.22 5.20 5.05
C THR A 23 21.87 5.58 5.65
N ALA A 24 21.00 6.16 4.83
CA ALA A 24 19.58 6.21 5.12
C ALA A 24 19.07 4.77 5.18
N THR A 25 19.09 4.18 6.37
CA THR A 25 18.36 2.94 6.66
C THR A 25 16.91 3.14 6.27
N PRO A 26 16.30 2.25 5.47
CA PRO A 26 14.86 2.27 5.31
C PRO A 26 14.28 2.00 6.71
N ALA A 27 13.62 3.00 7.28
CA ALA A 27 12.82 2.82 8.46
C ALA A 27 11.76 1.79 8.09
N THR A 28 12.01 0.54 8.47
CA THR A 28 11.02 -0.52 8.41
C THR A 28 9.91 -0.03 9.32
N ALA A 29 8.81 0.44 8.74
CA ALA A 29 7.63 0.81 9.50
C ALA A 29 7.22 -0.44 10.28
N ALA A 30 7.49 -0.42 11.58
CA ALA A 30 7.06 -1.46 12.48
C ALA A 30 5.56 -1.59 12.29
N THR A 31 5.13 -2.76 11.84
CA THR A 31 3.72 -3.10 11.79
C THR A 31 3.24 -3.03 13.22
N ALA A 32 2.47 -1.99 13.54
CA ALA A 32 1.87 -1.85 14.86
C ALA A 32 1.10 -3.15 15.17
N PRO A 33 1.18 -3.67 16.41
CA PRO A 33 0.37 -4.81 16.80
C PRO A 33 -1.09 -4.53 16.46
N PRO A 34 -1.86 -5.52 15.99
CA PRO A 34 -3.26 -5.33 15.64
C PRO A 34 -3.97 -4.71 16.85
N ASP A 35 -4.53 -3.52 16.64
CA ASP A 35 -5.39 -2.85 17.59
C ASP A 35 -6.45 -3.87 18.04
N PRO A 36 -6.73 -4.07 19.34
CA PRO A 36 -7.80 -4.95 19.79
C PRO A 36 -9.21 -4.55 19.25
N GLY A 37 -9.34 -3.38 18.62
CA GLY A 37 -10.42 -3.00 17.71
C GLY A 37 -10.20 -3.34 16.23
N ALA A 38 -9.39 -4.38 15.93
CA ALA A 38 -8.94 -4.80 14.60
C ALA A 38 -10.08 -4.67 13.60
N ALA A 39 -9.85 -3.89 12.54
CA ALA A 39 -10.87 -3.62 11.56
C ALA A 39 -11.47 -4.96 11.10
N SER A 40 -12.77 -5.13 11.33
CA SER A 40 -13.51 -6.31 10.89
C SER A 40 -13.37 -6.54 9.38
N VAL A 41 -12.98 -5.49 8.66
CA VAL A 41 -12.59 -5.48 7.26
C VAL A 41 -11.24 -4.78 7.14
N GLU A 42 -10.21 -5.53 6.77
CA GLU A 42 -8.92 -5.00 6.34
C GLU A 42 -8.89 -4.96 4.81
N VAL A 43 -8.36 -3.86 4.26
CA VAL A 43 -8.25 -3.65 2.82
C VAL A 43 -6.85 -3.17 2.53
N ARG A 44 -6.17 -3.88 1.63
CA ARG A 44 -4.84 -3.55 1.13
C ARG A 44 -4.93 -3.39 -0.38
N TYR A 45 -4.30 -2.35 -0.91
CA TYR A 45 -4.27 -2.09 -2.34
C TYR A 45 -2.88 -2.40 -2.89
N HIS A 46 -2.83 -3.13 -3.99
CA HIS A 46 -1.62 -3.47 -4.73
C HIS A 46 -1.67 -2.79 -6.10
N PRO A 47 -0.86 -1.74 -6.34
CA PRO A 47 -0.81 -1.07 -7.62
C PRO A 47 -0.15 -1.94 -8.68
N GLY A 48 -0.69 -1.92 -9.90
CA GLY A 48 -0.08 -2.56 -11.07
C GLY A 48 0.29 -4.04 -10.84
N ASP A 49 1.58 -4.33 -10.96
CA ASP A 49 2.16 -5.69 -11.02
C ASP A 49 2.81 -6.12 -9.70
N GLU A 50 2.62 -5.36 -8.61
CA GLU A 50 3.29 -5.63 -7.34
C GLU A 50 2.85 -6.95 -6.68
N ALA A 51 1.66 -7.45 -7.01
CA ALA A 51 1.13 -8.73 -6.55
C ALA A 51 0.40 -9.44 -7.71
N PRO A 52 1.15 -10.01 -8.68
CA PRO A 52 0.56 -10.58 -9.90
C PRO A 52 -0.41 -11.74 -9.60
N GLU A 53 -0.22 -12.46 -8.51
CA GLU A 53 -1.11 -13.52 -8.01
C GLU A 53 -2.53 -13.01 -7.66
N HIS A 54 -2.69 -11.71 -7.43
CA HIS A 54 -3.96 -11.08 -7.09
C HIS A 54 -4.60 -10.36 -8.28
N GLY A 55 -3.91 -10.29 -9.42
CA GLY A 55 -4.31 -9.54 -10.61
C GLY A 55 -3.91 -8.06 -10.55
N PRO A 56 -4.01 -7.36 -11.69
CA PRO A 56 -3.52 -5.99 -11.82
C PRO A 56 -4.38 -5.02 -11.00
N ASN A 57 -3.74 -4.01 -10.40
CA ASN A 57 -4.40 -2.98 -9.60
C ASN A 57 -5.47 -3.59 -8.68
N SER A 58 -5.08 -4.37 -7.69
CA SER A 58 -6.01 -5.20 -6.93
C SER A 58 -6.19 -4.74 -5.49
N PHE A 59 -7.43 -4.88 -4.99
CA PHE A 59 -7.70 -4.87 -3.55
C PHE A 59 -7.65 -6.28 -3.01
N VAL A 60 -6.83 -6.51 -1.99
CA VAL A 60 -6.92 -7.68 -1.11
C VAL A 60 -7.75 -7.27 0.09
N ILE A 61 -8.90 -7.90 0.24
CA ILE A 61 -9.88 -7.59 1.29
C ILE A 61 -10.02 -8.80 2.20
N THR A 62 -9.62 -8.64 3.45
CA THR A 62 -9.72 -9.66 4.49
C THR A 62 -10.80 -9.28 5.48
N VAL A 63 -11.78 -10.17 5.67
CA VAL A 63 -12.93 -9.94 6.55
C VAL A 63 -12.87 -10.92 7.72
N SER A 64 -12.32 -10.47 8.84
CA SER A 64 -12.06 -11.33 10.01
C SER A 64 -13.35 -11.67 10.77
N LYS A 65 -14.06 -10.65 11.24
CA LYS A 65 -15.37 -10.77 11.88
C LYS A 65 -16.43 -10.17 10.98
N CYS A 66 -17.58 -10.83 10.89
CA CYS A 66 -18.67 -10.40 10.01
C CYS A 66 -19.26 -9.06 10.52
N PRO A 67 -18.97 -7.93 9.87
CA PRO A 67 -19.49 -6.64 10.31
C PRO A 67 -20.96 -6.52 9.90
N PRO A 68 -21.70 -5.53 10.45
CA PRO A 68 -22.93 -5.05 9.83
C PRO A 68 -22.69 -4.73 8.34
N ALA A 69 -23.74 -4.80 7.50
CA ALA A 69 -23.64 -4.68 6.05
C ALA A 69 -22.62 -3.61 5.60
N TRP A 70 -21.54 -4.01 4.94
CA TRP A 70 -20.38 -3.17 4.65
C TRP A 70 -20.02 -3.20 3.16
N TYR A 71 -19.18 -2.27 2.72
CA TYR A 71 -18.56 -2.25 1.41
C TYR A 71 -17.29 -1.39 1.41
N VAL A 72 -16.40 -1.65 0.44
CA VAL A 72 -15.35 -0.71 0.05
C VAL A 72 -15.90 0.10 -1.12
N GLU A 73 -16.00 1.40 -0.96
CA GLU A 73 -16.26 2.33 -2.05
C GLU A 73 -14.92 2.79 -2.61
N TYR A 74 -14.79 2.80 -3.93
CA TYR A 74 -13.60 3.31 -4.59
C TYR A 74 -13.96 4.14 -5.83
N LYS A 75 -13.05 5.02 -6.21
CA LYS A 75 -13.14 5.81 -7.44
C LYS A 75 -11.75 6.09 -7.99
N TRP A 76 -11.64 6.08 -9.31
CA TRP A 76 -10.43 6.46 -10.03
C TRP A 76 -10.82 7.03 -11.40
N GLY A 77 -10.21 8.13 -11.81
CA GLY A 77 -10.60 8.86 -13.03
C GLY A 77 -12.10 9.20 -13.02
N THR A 78 -12.83 8.72 -14.02
CA THR A 78 -14.30 8.87 -14.14
C THR A 78 -15.08 7.66 -13.59
N LYS A 79 -14.40 6.62 -13.09
CA LYS A 79 -15.04 5.40 -12.58
C LYS A 79 -15.25 5.47 -11.08
N SER A 80 -16.38 4.96 -10.61
CA SER A 80 -16.68 4.75 -9.19
C SER A 80 -17.52 3.50 -9.03
N ASP A 81 -17.19 2.68 -8.04
CA ASP A 81 -17.93 1.46 -7.74
C ASP A 81 -17.76 1.04 -6.27
N ARG A 82 -18.41 -0.06 -5.90
CA ARG A 82 -18.38 -0.65 -4.56
C ARG A 82 -18.13 -2.15 -4.65
N VAL A 83 -17.22 -2.63 -3.81
CA VAL A 83 -16.95 -4.07 -3.67
C VAL A 83 -17.27 -4.55 -2.25
N ARG A 84 -17.72 -5.79 -2.15
CA ARG A 84 -18.02 -6.48 -0.90
C ARG A 84 -17.42 -7.87 -0.93
N GLY A 85 -16.91 -8.31 0.21
CA GLY A 85 -16.39 -9.66 0.42
C GLY A 85 -17.28 -10.51 1.30
N LYS A 86 -16.95 -11.80 1.39
CA LYS A 86 -17.59 -12.75 2.28
C LYS A 86 -16.96 -12.66 3.66
N CYS A 87 -17.75 -12.95 4.69
CA CYS A 87 -17.26 -12.97 6.06
C CYS A 87 -16.37 -14.19 6.33
N GLY A 88 -15.30 -14.00 7.10
CA GLY A 88 -14.33 -15.06 7.42
C GLY A 88 -13.42 -15.42 6.24
N ASP A 89 -13.41 -14.60 5.19
CA ASP A 89 -12.73 -14.88 3.93
C ASP A 89 -11.76 -13.75 3.55
N THR A 90 -10.80 -14.09 2.69
CA THR A 90 -9.93 -13.12 2.03
C THR A 90 -10.13 -13.23 0.53
N MET A 91 -10.48 -12.12 -0.11
CA MET A 91 -10.68 -12.07 -1.55
C MET A 91 -9.76 -11.04 -2.21
N SER A 92 -9.42 -11.29 -3.47
CA SER A 92 -8.83 -10.29 -4.35
C SER A 92 -9.87 -9.74 -5.32
N PHE A 93 -9.82 -8.44 -5.59
CA PHE A 93 -10.64 -7.76 -6.58
C PHE A 93 -9.77 -6.81 -7.42
N SER A 94 -9.68 -7.06 -8.72
CA SER A 94 -9.01 -6.13 -9.66
C SER A 94 -9.92 -4.93 -9.96
N VAL A 95 -9.43 -3.70 -9.71
CA VAL A 95 -10.19 -2.47 -9.99
C VAL A 95 -10.01 -1.92 -11.41
N ALA A 96 -8.94 -2.31 -12.09
CA ALA A 96 -8.64 -1.85 -13.44
C ALA A 96 -7.64 -2.77 -14.14
N PRO A 97 -7.72 -2.94 -15.48
CA PRO A 97 -6.66 -3.59 -16.23
C PRO A 97 -5.35 -2.80 -16.12
N LEU A 98 -4.23 -3.49 -16.27
CA LEU A 98 -2.92 -2.85 -16.28
C LEU A 98 -2.75 -1.95 -17.51
N GLY A 99 -2.09 -0.82 -17.32
CA GLY A 99 -1.64 0.04 -18.41
C GLY A 99 -0.64 1.06 -17.89
N THR A 100 -0.32 2.06 -18.71
CA THR A 100 0.76 3.01 -18.44
C THR A 100 0.29 4.37 -17.92
N THR A 101 -1.01 4.67 -17.97
CA THR A 101 -1.55 5.95 -17.52
C THR A 101 -1.92 5.88 -16.03
N GLU A 102 -1.43 6.84 -15.27
CA GLU A 102 -1.70 6.92 -13.83
C GLU A 102 -2.96 7.75 -13.56
N TYR A 103 -3.86 7.22 -12.74
CA TYR A 103 -5.04 7.93 -12.24
C TYR A 103 -5.06 7.92 -10.72
N PRO A 104 -5.47 9.02 -10.07
CA PRO A 104 -5.63 9.04 -8.62
C PRO A 104 -6.74 8.08 -8.22
N LEU A 105 -6.42 7.16 -7.31
CA LEU A 105 -7.37 6.24 -6.68
C LEU A 105 -7.71 6.76 -5.30
N GLN A 106 -8.99 6.87 -5.00
CA GLN A 106 -9.49 7.11 -3.65
C GLN A 106 -10.41 5.97 -3.24
N TRP A 107 -10.24 5.44 -2.04
CA TRP A 107 -11.11 4.40 -1.52
C TRP A 107 -11.35 4.52 -0.02
N ARG A 108 -12.48 3.99 0.46
CA ARG A 108 -12.83 3.96 1.88
C ARG A 108 -13.72 2.77 2.19
N THR A 109 -13.66 2.32 3.44
CA THR A 109 -14.58 1.29 3.94
C THR A 109 -15.79 1.98 4.59
N CYS A 110 -16.98 1.55 4.21
CA CYS A 110 -18.25 2.00 4.77
C CYS A 110 -19.02 0.83 5.37
N SER A 111 -19.75 1.10 6.44
CA SER A 111 -20.67 0.14 7.07
C SER A 111 -22.02 0.80 7.28
N LEU A 112 -23.09 0.08 6.96
CA LEU A 112 -24.45 0.42 7.31
C LEU A 112 -24.67 0.06 8.78
N MET A 113 -24.93 1.09 9.57
CA MET A 113 -25.20 1.01 10.98
C MET A 113 -26.65 1.42 11.26
N MET A 114 -27.12 1.16 12.47
CA MET A 114 -28.47 1.53 12.90
C MET A 114 -28.38 2.42 14.13
N TRP A 115 -29.07 3.56 14.12
CA TRP A 115 -29.21 4.40 15.31
C TRP A 115 -29.94 3.62 16.40
N LYS A 116 -29.61 3.85 17.67
CA LYS A 116 -30.26 3.13 18.77
C LYS A 116 -31.73 3.54 18.93
N LYS A 117 -32.03 4.84 18.89
CA LYS A 117 -33.39 5.40 18.96
C LYS A 117 -33.46 6.79 18.29
N PRO A 118 -34.42 7.04 17.37
CA PRO A 118 -35.20 6.02 16.64
C PRO A 118 -34.27 5.14 15.79
N PRO A 119 -34.64 3.88 15.48
CA PRO A 119 -33.84 3.01 14.64
C PRO A 119 -33.89 3.45 13.18
N LEU A 120 -32.94 4.31 12.80
CA LEU A 120 -32.75 4.76 11.43
C LEU A 120 -31.44 4.18 10.87
N PRO A 121 -31.43 3.69 9.61
CA PRO A 121 -30.20 3.27 8.96
C PRO A 121 -29.31 4.49 8.67
N TYR A 122 -28.00 4.36 8.89
CA TYR A 122 -27.02 5.37 8.50
C TYR A 122 -25.71 4.72 8.06
N TYR A 123 -24.95 5.40 7.21
CA TYR A 123 -23.62 4.93 6.80
C TYR A 123 -22.54 5.56 7.67
N SER A 124 -21.69 4.71 8.25
CA SER A 124 -20.44 5.12 8.88
C SER A 124 -19.30 4.75 7.94
N CYS A 125 -18.67 5.75 7.34
CA CYS A 125 -17.54 5.58 6.45
C CYS A 125 -16.25 6.03 7.12
N ARG A 126 -15.18 5.24 6.95
CA ARG A 126 -13.83 5.68 7.26
C ARG A 126 -13.41 6.80 6.30
N PRO A 127 -12.38 7.60 6.66
CA PRO A 127 -11.77 8.54 5.72
C PRO A 127 -11.30 7.85 4.44
N TYR A 128 -11.23 8.62 3.35
CA TYR A 128 -10.60 8.14 2.14
C TYR A 128 -9.11 7.90 2.36
N LYS A 129 -8.63 6.83 1.74
CA LYS A 129 -7.23 6.56 1.50
C LYS A 129 -6.94 6.82 0.04
N ASP A 130 -5.77 7.37 -0.22
CA ASP A 130 -5.32 7.73 -1.56
C ASP A 130 -4.24 6.77 -2.04
N ALA A 131 -4.27 6.46 -3.33
CA ALA A 131 -3.29 5.64 -4.03
C ALA A 131 -3.29 6.01 -5.52
N VAL A 132 -2.61 5.22 -6.35
CA VAL A 132 -2.55 5.41 -7.81
C VAL A 132 -2.94 4.11 -8.50
N VAL A 133 -3.82 4.20 -9.50
CA VAL A 133 -4.16 3.11 -10.42
C VAL A 133 -3.42 3.34 -11.73
N ARG A 134 -2.74 2.30 -12.24
CA ARG A 134 -2.04 2.33 -13.53
C ARG A 134 -2.84 1.56 -14.57
N THR A 135 -3.44 2.27 -15.53
CA THR A 135 -4.37 1.70 -16.52
C THR A 135 -4.26 2.43 -17.87
N GLY A 136 -4.74 1.83 -18.96
CA GLY A 136 -4.56 2.32 -20.32
C GLY A 136 -5.54 1.67 -21.29
#